data_AF-A0A4Q5XB90-F1
#
_entry.id   AF-A0A4Q5XB90-F1
#
_cell.length_a   1.000
_cell.length_b   1.000
_cell.length_c   1.000
_cell.angle_alpha   90.00
_cell.angle_beta   90.00
_cell.angle_gamma   90.00
#
_symmetry.space_group_name_H-M   'P 1'
#
loop_
_entity.id
_entity.type
_entity.pdbx_description
1 polymer ?
#
loop_
_entity_poly.entity_id
_entity_poly.type
_entity_poly.pdbx_seq_one_letter_code
_entity_poly.pdbx_strand_id
1 'polypeptide(L)'
;FVVTAAVASQHPDADGWVMDLGALEGLLKRTLAELDHSVLNEIQGLEKPTFEHILLWIEAKMKAEGVKPSRLEIERPTLKQRAIYTPR
;
A
#
# COMPACT_ATOMS: atom_id res chain seq x y z
N PHE A 1 -5.78 -8.20 -7.20
CA PHE A 1 -6.31 -6.82 -7.16
C PHE A 1 -5.17 -5.87 -7.54
N VAL A 2 -5.46 -4.61 -7.82
CA VAL A 2 -4.44 -3.57 -8.09
C VAL A 2 -4.36 -2.67 -6.86
N VAL A 3 -3.14 -2.30 -6.44
CA VAL A 3 -2.92 -1.36 -5.33
C VAL A 3 -2.19 -0.13 -5.85
N THR A 4 -2.66 1.04 -5.45
CA THR A 4 -2.02 2.32 -5.71
C THR A 4 -1.65 2.98 -4.38
N ALA A 5 -0.40 3.40 -4.23
CA ALA A 5 0.04 4.19 -3.10
C ALA A 5 0.47 5.59 -3.54
N ALA A 6 0.13 6.58 -2.73
CA ALA A 6 0.62 7.94 -2.86
C ALA A 6 1.45 8.30 -1.62
N VAL A 7 2.44 9.17 -1.82
CA VAL A 7 3.22 9.84 -0.78
C VAL A 7 3.08 11.34 -0.97
N ALA A 8 3.13 12.09 0.12
CA ALA A 8 3.05 13.54 0.08
C ALA A 8 3.97 14.15 1.16
N SER A 9 4.65 15.25 0.80
CA SER A 9 5.43 16.07 1.72
C SER A 9 5.25 17.53 1.34
N GLN A 10 5.19 18.43 2.33
CA GLN A 10 5.27 19.88 2.11
C GLN A 10 6.72 20.35 1.90
N HIS A 11 7.69 19.48 2.19
CA HIS A 11 9.11 19.75 2.10
C HIS A 11 9.73 18.70 1.17
N PRO A 12 9.79 18.97 -0.14
CA PRO A 12 10.61 18.16 -1.04
C PRO A 12 12.09 18.31 -0.67
N ASP A 13 12.91 17.36 -1.10
CA ASP A 13 14.36 17.41 -0.92
C ASP A 13 15.04 18.47 -1.83
N ALA A 14 16.37 18.52 -1.81
CA ALA A 14 17.15 19.47 -2.59
C ALA A 14 16.96 19.35 -4.11
N ASP A 15 16.57 18.16 -4.58
CA ASP A 15 16.31 17.85 -5.99
C ASP A 15 14.82 18.02 -6.35
N GLY A 16 13.99 18.43 -5.38
CA GLY A 16 12.56 18.68 -5.57
C GLY A 16 11.68 17.44 -5.42
N TRP A 17 12.22 16.32 -4.92
CA TRP A 17 11.49 15.06 -4.82
C TRP A 17 10.82 14.94 -3.45
N VAL A 18 9.60 14.41 -3.43
CA VAL A 18 8.94 13.99 -2.19
C VAL A 18 9.51 12.66 -1.71
N MET A 19 9.81 11.76 -2.65
CA MET A 19 10.39 10.44 -2.45
C MET A 19 10.84 9.88 -3.79
N ASP A 20 11.85 9.01 -3.79
CA ASP A 20 12.16 8.15 -4.93
C ASP A 20 11.03 7.15 -5.21
N LEU A 21 10.38 7.27 -6.38
CA LEU A 21 9.30 6.38 -6.79
C LEU A 21 9.76 4.96 -7.12
N GLY A 22 11.02 4.76 -7.53
CA GLY A 22 11.60 3.43 -7.72
C GLY A 22 11.76 2.69 -6.39
N ALA A 23 12.15 3.41 -5.33
CA ALA A 23 12.17 2.85 -3.98
C ALA A 23 10.76 2.50 -3.48
N LEU A 24 9.77 3.37 -3.73
CA LEU A 24 8.37 3.12 -3.40
C LEU A 24 7.80 1.91 -4.15
N GLU A 25 8.08 1.80 -5.45
CA GLU A 25 7.68 0.66 -6.27
C GLU A 25 8.29 -0.64 -5.74
N GLY A 26 9.59 -0.62 -5.40
CA GLY A 26 10.28 -1.77 -4.81
C GLY A 26 9.66 -2.23 -3.50
N LEU A 27 9.33 -1.28 -2.61
CA LEU A 27 8.64 -1.57 -1.34
C LEU A 27 7.25 -2.19 -1.58
N LEU A 28 6.45 -1.61 -2.49
CA LEU A 28 5.13 -2.13 -2.83
C LEU A 28 5.21 -3.53 -3.43
N LYS A 29 6.13 -3.77 -4.35
CA LYS A 29 6.33 -5.10 -4.95
C LYS A 29 6.67 -6.16 -3.89
N ARG A 30 7.58 -5.86 -2.96
CA ARG A 30 7.91 -6.78 -1.85
C ARG A 30 6.70 -7.05 -0.96
N THR A 31 5.96 -6.00 -0.60
CA THR A 31 4.77 -6.10 0.26
C THR A 31 3.66 -6.91 -0.40
N LEU A 32 3.41 -6.66 -1.69
CA LEU A 32 2.35 -7.34 -2.46
C LEU A 32 2.71 -8.77 -2.84
N ALA A 33 4.01 -9.12 -2.90
CA ALA A 33 4.45 -10.49 -3.16
C ALA A 33 3.98 -11.47 -2.07
N GLU A 34 3.80 -11.00 -0.82
CA GLU A 34 3.21 -11.82 0.25
C GLU A 34 1.71 -12.12 0.03
N LEU A 35 1.01 -11.28 -0.74
CA LEU A 35 -0.42 -11.44 -1.03
C LEU A 35 -0.66 -12.22 -2.33
N ASP A 36 0.29 -12.14 -3.25
CA ASP A 36 0.17 -12.77 -4.57
C ASP A 36 0.17 -14.30 -4.44
N HIS A 37 -0.73 -14.96 -5.19
CA HIS A 37 -0.94 -16.41 -5.18
C HIS A 37 -1.09 -17.05 -3.77
N SER A 38 -1.48 -16.27 -2.77
CA SER A 38 -1.57 -16.71 -1.37
C SER A 38 -3.01 -16.79 -0.88
N VAL A 39 -3.26 -17.66 0.10
CA VAL A 39 -4.54 -17.71 0.81
C VAL A 39 -4.53 -16.58 1.86
N LEU A 40 -5.15 -15.44 1.52
CA LEU A 40 -5.05 -14.22 2.34
C LEU A 40 -5.46 -14.42 3.81
N ASN A 41 -6.44 -15.28 4.07
CA ASN A 41 -6.90 -15.58 5.43
C ASN A 41 -5.83 -16.25 6.32
N GLU A 42 -4.79 -16.83 5.74
CA GLU A 42 -3.68 -17.47 6.46
C GLU A 42 -2.54 -16.49 6.75
N ILE A 43 -2.58 -15.30 6.16
CA ILE A 43 -1.60 -14.25 6.41
C ILE A 43 -1.94 -13.58 7.74
N GLN A 44 -0.95 -13.53 8.65
CA GLN A 44 -1.12 -12.88 9.95
C GLN A 44 -1.57 -11.42 9.78
N GLY A 45 -2.68 -11.07 10.45
CA GLY A 45 -3.32 -9.76 10.36
C GLY A 45 -4.30 -9.59 9.19
N LEU A 46 -4.51 -10.64 8.38
CA LEU A 46 -5.49 -10.69 7.28
C LEU A 46 -6.49 -11.85 7.41
N GLU A 47 -6.76 -12.31 8.63
CA GLU A 47 -7.71 -13.40 8.91
C GLU A 47 -9.11 -13.08 8.36
N LYS A 48 -9.42 -11.79 8.22
CA LYS A 48 -10.61 -11.23 7.54
C LYS A 48 -10.16 -10.27 6.42
N PRO A 49 -9.83 -10.75 5.21
CA PRO A 49 -9.16 -9.95 4.18
C PRO A 49 -10.15 -9.09 3.38
N THR A 50 -10.84 -8.16 4.07
CA THR A 50 -11.60 -7.10 3.39
C THR A 50 -10.63 -6.10 2.76
N PHE A 51 -11.11 -5.28 1.83
CA PHE A 51 -10.27 -4.24 1.23
C PHE A 51 -9.69 -3.28 2.27
N GLU A 52 -10.49 -2.91 3.27
CA GLU A 52 -10.06 -2.05 4.37
C GLU A 52 -8.94 -2.69 5.19
N HIS A 53 -9.08 -3.97 5.58
CA HIS A 53 -8.02 -4.66 6.33
C HIS A 53 -6.75 -4.86 5.49
N ILE A 54 -6.88 -5.14 4.20
CA ILE A 54 -5.71 -5.23 3.30
C ILE A 54 -4.99 -3.88 3.23
N LEU A 55 -5.71 -2.77 3.08
CA LEU A 55 -5.11 -1.44 3.05
C LEU A 55 -4.39 -1.09 4.37
N LEU A 56 -4.99 -1.42 5.51
CA LEU A 56 -4.35 -1.22 6.83
C LEU A 56 -3.11 -2.11 7.01
N TRP A 57 -3.15 -3.35 6.53
CA TRP A 57 -2.01 -4.26 6.57
C TRP A 57 -0.85 -3.75 5.70
N ILE A 58 -1.14 -3.27 4.49
CA ILE A 58 -0.14 -2.66 3.60
C ILE A 58 0.46 -1.42 4.26
N GLU A 59 -0.37 -0.56 4.87
CA GLU A 59 0.10 0.63 5.58
C GLU A 59 1.06 0.26 6.72
N ALA A 60 0.75 -0.76 7.52
CA ALA A 60 1.59 -1.22 8.61
C ALA A 60 2.96 -1.70 8.10
N LYS A 61 3.00 -2.46 6.99
CA LYS A 61 4.24 -2.90 6.35
C LYS A 61 5.06 -1.73 5.81
N MET A 62 4.42 -0.77 5.14
CA MET A 62 5.11 0.44 4.66
C MET A 62 5.70 1.26 5.80
N LYS A 63 4.95 1.44 6.89
CA LYS A 63 5.41 2.16 8.10
C LYS A 63 6.60 1.47 8.76
N ALA A 64 6.61 0.14 8.81
CA ALA A 64 7.74 -0.63 9.34
C ALA A 64 9.03 -0.39 8.53
N GLU A 65 8.90 -0.11 7.24
CA GLU A 65 10.00 0.22 6.32
C GLU A 65 10.29 1.74 6.27
N GLY A 66 9.68 2.52 7.17
CA GLY A 66 9.91 3.96 7.30
C GLY A 66 9.12 4.83 6.31
N VAL A 67 8.23 4.26 5.50
CA VAL A 67 7.43 5.00 4.51
C VAL A 67 6.02 5.20 5.03
N LYS A 68 5.56 6.46 5.09
CA LYS A 68 4.19 6.82 5.45
C LYS A 68 3.41 7.18 4.18
N PRO A 69 2.49 6.34 3.70
CA PRO A 69 1.66 6.71 2.56
C PRO A 69 0.70 7.84 2.96
N SER A 70 0.42 8.75 2.03
CA SER A 70 -0.62 9.77 2.17
C SER A 70 -1.99 9.26 1.72
N ARG A 71 -2.02 8.25 0.85
CA ARG A 71 -3.24 7.58 0.38
C ARG A 71 -2.90 6.18 -0.12
N LEU A 72 -3.75 5.21 0.19
CA LEU A 72 -3.74 3.87 -0.38
C LEU A 72 -5.08 3.59 -1.05
N GLU A 73 -5.06 2.90 -2.18
CA GLU A 73 -6.24 2.44 -2.90
C GLU A 73 -6.05 1.00 -3.33
N ILE A 74 -7.10 0.19 -3.20
CA ILE A 74 -7.16 -1.18 -3.70
C ILE A 74 -8.37 -1.30 -4.63
N GLU A 75 -8.17 -1.91 -5.79
CA GLU A 75 -9.20 -2.08 -6.81
C GLU A 75 -9.25 -3.51 -7.35
N ARG A 76 -10.45 -4.02 -7.62
CA ARG A 76 -10.71 -5.14 -8.52
C ARG A 76 -11.09 -4.57 -9.90
N PRO A 77 -10.17 -4.51 -10.88
CA PRO A 77 -10.43 -3.82 -12.15
C PRO A 77 -11.60 -4.42 -12.94
N THR A 78 -11.79 -5.73 -12.81
CA THR A 78 -12.85 -6.49 -13.50
C THR A 78 -14.25 -6.02 -13.14
N LEU A 79 -14.47 -5.62 -11.87
CA LEU A 79 -15.77 -5.20 -11.35
C LEU A 79 -15.79 -3.71 -10.96
N LYS A 80 -14.68 -2.99 -11.15
CA LYS A 80 -14.50 -1.58 -10.76
C LYS A 80 -14.81 -1.29 -9.28
N GLN A 81 -14.69 -2.30 -8.44
CA GLN A 81 -14.88 -2.17 -6.99
C GLN A 81 -13.57 -1.72 -6.37
N ARG A 82 -13.63 -0.66 -5.56
CA ARG A 82 -12.46 -0.07 -4.92
C ARG A 82 -12.73 0.30 -3.48
N ALA A 83 -11.68 0.31 -2.67
CA ALA A 83 -11.65 1.02 -1.40
C ALA A 83 -10.47 1.98 -1.39
N ILE A 84 -10.65 3.11 -0.71
CA ILE A 84 -9.64 4.15 -0.57
C ILE A 84 -9.45 4.40 0.92
N TYR A 85 -8.20 4.43 1.34
CA TYR A 85 -7.80 4.71 2.71
C TYR A 85 -6.82 5.88 2.72
N THR A 86 -7.11 6.87 3.57
CA THR A 86 -6.26 8.03 3.81
C THR A 86 -5.81 7.99 5.27
N PRO A 87 -4.55 7.60 5.53
CA PRO A 87 -3.96 7.67 6.86
C PRO A 87 -4.12 9.06 7.49
N ARG A 88 -4.33 9.09 8.81
CA ARG A 88 -4.30 10.33 9.60
C ARG A 88 -2.91 10.62 10.12
#